data_AF-A0AAW0API0-F1
#
_entry.id   AF-A0AAW0API0-F1
#
_cell.length_a   1.000
_cell.length_b   1.000
_cell.length_c   1.000
_cell.angle_alpha   90.00
_cell.angle_beta   90.00
_cell.angle_gamma   90.00
#
_symmetry.space_group_name_H-M   'P 1'
#
loop_
_entity.id
_entity.type
_entity.pdbx_description
1 polymer ?
#
loop_
_entity_poly.entity_id
_entity_poly.type
_entity_poly.pdbx_seq_one_letter_code
_entity_poly.pdbx_strand_id
1 'polypeptide(L)'
;MSGLMEHLGGAGFDIDDLWAVEIEVHGGVHSAIKSVPLESTAFGRRNSLFTFQLYGSTDVRLPQWDDSIFGFVHGVVDKVVTHMPDNWGYG
;
A
#
# COMPACT_ATOMS: atom_id res chain seq x y z
N MET A 1 -7.83 10.81 4.39
CA MET A 1 -8.16 9.53 5.04
C MET A 1 -9.59 9.06 4.75
N SER A 2 -10.57 9.93 4.44
CA SER A 2 -11.92 9.47 4.10
C SER A 2 -11.93 8.61 2.82
N GLY A 3 -11.26 9.03 1.74
CA GLY A 3 -11.26 8.30 0.47
C GLY A 3 -10.72 6.85 0.53
N LEU A 4 -9.65 6.59 1.30
CA LEU A 4 -9.15 5.22 1.50
C LEU A 4 -10.16 4.38 2.29
N MET A 5 -10.62 4.88 3.44
CA MET A 5 -11.52 4.13 4.31
C MET A 5 -12.89 3.91 3.66
N GLU A 6 -13.37 4.86 2.85
CA GLU A 6 -14.59 4.71 2.03
C GLU A 6 -14.43 3.63 0.97
N HIS A 7 -13.27 3.52 0.31
CA HIS A 7 -13.03 2.48 -0.69
C HIS A 7 -12.93 1.09 -0.05
N LEU A 8 -12.24 0.98 1.08
CA LEU A 8 -12.16 -0.27 1.86
C LEU A 8 -13.53 -0.68 2.42
N GLY A 9 -14.30 0.29 2.92
CA GLY A 9 -15.62 0.07 3.52
C GLY A 9 -16.77 -0.04 2.53
N GLY A 10 -16.58 0.39 1.28
CA GLY A 10 -17.55 0.27 0.20
C GLY A 10 -17.19 -0.89 -0.70
N ALA A 11 -16.28 -0.64 -1.65
CA ALA A 11 -15.86 -1.65 -2.63
C ALA A 11 -15.30 -2.91 -1.97
N GLY A 12 -14.54 -2.78 -0.87
CA GLY A 12 -13.94 -3.93 -0.19
C GLY A 12 -14.95 -4.88 0.45
N PHE A 13 -16.17 -4.44 0.75
CA PHE A 13 -17.24 -5.31 1.26
C PHE A 13 -17.91 -6.15 0.17
N ASP A 14 -17.82 -5.73 -1.09
CA ASP A 14 -18.37 -6.45 -2.24
C ASP A 14 -17.36 -7.42 -2.87
N ILE A 15 -16.14 -7.50 -2.32
CA ILE A 15 -15.09 -8.41 -2.77
C ILE A 15 -15.14 -9.69 -1.94
N ASP A 16 -15.50 -10.80 -2.58
CA ASP A 16 -15.51 -12.14 -1.97
C ASP A 16 -14.10 -12.74 -1.82
N ASP A 17 -13.14 -12.18 -2.55
CA ASP A 17 -11.74 -12.57 -2.55
C ASP A 17 -10.95 -12.03 -1.34
N LEU A 18 -9.78 -12.63 -1.07
CA LEU A 18 -8.93 -12.25 0.06
C LEU A 18 -8.17 -10.96 -0.26
N TRP A 19 -8.35 -9.91 0.53
CA TRP A 19 -7.54 -8.71 0.44
C TRP A 19 -7.02 -8.24 1.80
N ALA A 20 -5.90 -7.53 1.78
CA ALA A 20 -5.33 -6.90 2.95
C ALA A 20 -4.60 -5.61 2.60
N VAL A 21 -4.61 -4.68 3.56
CA VAL A 21 -3.80 -3.46 3.54
C VAL A 21 -2.96 -3.45 4.79
N GLU A 22 -1.65 -3.53 4.63
CA GLU A 22 -0.68 -3.43 5.72
C GLU A 22 0.01 -2.08 5.64
N ILE A 23 -0.01 -1.34 6.74
CA ILE A 23 0.64 -0.04 6.88
C ILE A 23 1.66 -0.17 7.99
N GLU A 24 2.93 -0.16 7.63
CA GLU A 24 4.02 -0.37 8.57
C GLU A 24 4.83 0.91 8.78
N VAL A 25 5.26 1.16 10.01
CA VAL A 25 6.18 2.26 10.33
C VAL A 25 7.60 1.84 10.00
N HIS A 26 8.15 2.39 8.93
CA HIS A 26 9.53 2.16 8.47
C HIS A 26 10.50 3.25 8.93
N GLY A 27 10.02 4.47 9.15
CA GLY A 27 10.85 5.65 9.45
C GLY A 27 10.72 6.16 10.87
N GLY A 28 11.01 7.46 11.03
CA GLY A 28 10.97 8.14 12.33
C GLY A 28 12.36 8.39 12.93
N VAL A 29 12.39 9.09 14.07
CA VAL A 29 13.62 9.60 14.70
C VAL A 29 14.57 8.46 15.12
N HIS A 30 14.02 7.32 15.54
CA HIS A 30 14.78 6.17 16.03
C HIS A 30 14.77 4.97 15.08
N SER A 31 14.40 5.17 13.80
CA SER A 31 14.38 4.07 12.85
C SER A 31 15.79 3.60 12.49
N ALA A 32 16.04 2.30 12.71
CA ALA A 32 17.24 1.63 12.25
C ALA A 32 17.33 1.55 10.71
N ILE A 33 16.19 1.61 10.01
CA ILE A 33 16.14 1.63 8.54
C ILE A 33 16.63 3.00 8.04
N LYS A 34 16.17 4.09 8.67
CA LYS A 34 16.55 5.47 8.33
C LYS A 34 18.00 5.79 8.71
N SER A 35 18.56 5.17 9.75
CA SER A 35 19.93 5.43 10.20
C SER A 35 21.00 4.94 9.23
N VAL A 36 20.65 4.06 8.28
CA VAL A 36 21.57 3.57 7.24
C VAL A 36 21.71 4.64 6.15
N PRO A 37 22.93 5.07 5.78
CA PRO A 37 23.15 6.01 4.67
C PRO A 37 22.53 5.52 3.35
N LEU A 38 21.98 6.44 2.55
CA LEU A 38 21.32 6.11 1.28
C LEU A 38 22.22 5.29 0.33
N GLU A 39 23.47 5.72 0.19
CA GLU A 39 24.43 5.15 -0.76
C GLU A 39 25.14 3.89 -0.24
N SER A 40 24.88 3.44 0.99
CA SER A 40 25.61 2.29 1.55
C SER A 40 25.01 0.93 1.16
N THR A 41 23.83 0.91 0.53
CA THR A 41 23.14 -0.31 0.10
C THR A 41 22.29 -0.06 -1.14
N ALA A 42 21.89 -1.11 -1.87
CA ALA A 42 20.94 -0.98 -2.98
C ALA A 42 19.52 -0.54 -2.57
N PHE A 43 19.16 -0.62 -1.29
CA PHE A 43 17.83 -0.21 -0.82
C PHE A 43 17.76 1.31 -0.62
N GLY A 44 17.09 2.00 -1.55
CA GLY A 44 17.02 3.46 -1.61
C GLY A 44 15.97 4.15 -0.72
N ARG A 45 15.05 3.42 -0.11
CA ARG A 45 13.94 4.03 0.67
C ARG A 45 14.32 4.23 2.14
N ARG A 46 15.20 5.21 2.41
CA ARG A 46 15.68 5.53 3.78
C ARG A 46 14.88 6.62 4.50
N ASN A 47 14.13 7.43 3.77
CA ASN A 47 13.42 8.60 4.30
C ASN A 47 11.89 8.41 4.43
N SER A 48 11.35 7.25 4.05
CA SER A 48 9.92 6.95 4.21
C SER A 48 9.53 6.80 5.67
N LEU A 49 8.40 7.38 6.09
CA LEU A 49 7.81 7.10 7.41
C LEU A 49 7.00 5.81 7.41
N PHE A 50 6.18 5.61 6.37
CA PHE A 50 5.35 4.43 6.21
C PHE A 50 5.75 3.67 4.95
N THR A 51 5.57 2.35 5.00
CA THR A 51 5.45 1.51 3.81
C THR A 51 4.04 0.93 3.77
N PHE A 52 3.55 0.68 2.56
CA PHE A 52 2.25 0.10 2.31
C PHE A 52 2.47 -1.20 1.56
N GLN A 53 1.89 -2.29 2.05
CA GLN A 53 1.74 -3.53 1.31
C GLN A 53 0.25 -3.71 1.02
N LEU A 54 -0.09 -3.62 -0.26
CA LEU A 54 -1.45 -3.81 -0.76
C LEU A 54 -1.52 -5.18 -1.38
N TYR A 55 -2.45 -5.99 -0.91
CA TYR A 55 -2.52 -7.40 -1.29
C TYR A 55 -3.94 -7.76 -1.70
N GLY A 56 -4.03 -8.51 -2.79
CA GLY A 56 -5.25 -9.15 -3.26
C GLY A 56 -4.92 -10.57 -3.67
N SER A 57 -5.82 -11.50 -3.36
CA SER A 57 -5.69 -12.89 -3.73
C SER A 57 -7.06 -13.55 -3.92
N THR A 58 -7.16 -14.57 -4.76
CA THR A 58 -8.38 -15.37 -4.85
C THR A 58 -8.62 -16.13 -3.56
N ASP A 59 -9.88 -16.40 -3.23
CA ASP A 59 -10.28 -17.24 -2.09
C ASP A 59 -9.54 -18.60 -2.05
N VAL A 60 -9.32 -19.21 -3.21
CA VAL A 60 -8.61 -20.48 -3.40
C VAL A 60 -7.09 -20.32 -3.50
N ARG A 61 -6.56 -19.09 -3.48
CA ARG A 61 -5.12 -18.74 -3.58
C ARG A 61 -4.40 -19.41 -4.75
N LEU A 62 -5.15 -19.68 -5.82
CA LEU A 62 -4.71 -20.35 -7.03
C LEU A 62 -5.23 -19.56 -8.24
N PRO A 63 -4.58 -19.69 -9.41
CA PRO A 63 -5.07 -19.04 -10.62
C PRO A 63 -6.50 -19.48 -10.96
N GLN A 64 -7.44 -18.54 -10.83
CA GLN A 64 -8.13 -17.88 -11.94
C GLN A 64 -8.35 -16.43 -11.49
N TRP A 65 -7.30 -15.60 -11.56
CA TRP A 65 -7.37 -14.22 -11.11
C TRP A 65 -8.47 -13.47 -11.87
N ASP A 66 -9.44 -12.92 -11.16
CA ASP A 66 -10.45 -12.04 -11.71
C ASP A 66 -9.92 -10.60 -11.77
N ASP A 67 -10.39 -9.82 -12.74
CA ASP A 67 -10.03 -8.41 -12.88
C ASP A 67 -10.57 -7.57 -11.71
N SER A 68 -11.61 -8.05 -11.00
CA SER A 68 -12.20 -7.37 -9.84
C SER A 68 -11.20 -7.14 -8.71
N ILE A 69 -10.38 -8.15 -8.34
CA ILE A 69 -9.41 -8.02 -7.24
C ILE A 69 -8.24 -7.10 -7.63
N PHE A 70 -7.81 -7.12 -8.89
CA PHE A 70 -6.81 -6.18 -9.40
C PHE A 70 -7.35 -4.75 -9.41
N GLY A 71 -8.57 -4.55 -9.89
CA GLY A 71 -9.26 -3.27 -9.88
C GLY A 71 -9.44 -2.72 -8.46
N PHE A 72 -9.77 -3.59 -7.50
CA PHE A 72 -9.87 -3.21 -6.10
C PHE A 72 -8.54 -2.69 -5.54
N VAL A 73 -7.44 -3.45 -5.69
CA VAL A 73 -6.10 -3.06 -5.22
C VAL A 73 -5.63 -1.77 -5.91
N HIS A 74 -5.88 -1.63 -7.22
CA HIS A 74 -5.59 -0.40 -7.96
C HIS A 74 -6.37 0.80 -7.37
N GLY A 75 -7.66 0.61 -7.08
CA GLY A 75 -8.48 1.63 -6.42
C GLY A 75 -7.90 2.05 -5.06
N VAL A 76 -7.35 1.12 -4.28
CA VAL A 76 -6.65 1.46 -3.02
C VAL A 76 -5.45 2.38 -3.29
N VAL A 77 -4.59 2.04 -4.26
CA VAL A 77 -3.45 2.88 -4.67
C VAL A 77 -3.94 4.28 -5.06
N ASP A 78 -4.94 4.37 -5.93
CA ASP A 78 -5.47 5.63 -6.41
C ASP A 78 -5.99 6.49 -5.27
N LYS A 79 -6.77 5.93 -4.35
CA LYS A 79 -7.30 6.71 -3.21
C LYS A 79 -6.22 7.19 -2.26
N VAL A 80 -5.11 6.45 -2.13
CA VAL A 80 -3.97 6.92 -1.36
C VAL A 80 -3.25 8.04 -2.11
N VAL A 81 -2.79 7.76 -3.33
CA VAL A 81 -1.93 8.65 -4.14
C VAL A 81 -2.62 9.98 -4.46
N THR A 82 -3.88 9.96 -4.90
CA THR A 82 -4.63 11.17 -5.27
C THR A 82 -4.91 12.09 -4.08
N HIS A 83 -4.73 11.61 -2.85
CA HIS A 83 -4.87 12.39 -1.61
C HIS A 83 -3.53 12.66 -0.92
N MET A 84 -2.41 12.31 -1.53
CA MET A 84 -1.08 12.70 -1.06
C MET A 84 -0.78 14.17 -1.44
N PRO A 85 0.05 14.88 -0.67
CA PRO A 85 0.59 16.16 -1.10
C PRO A 85 1.38 16.03 -2.42
N ASP A 86 1.33 17.04 -3.29
CA ASP A 86 2.01 17.04 -4.59
C ASP A 86 3.53 16.82 -4.51
N ASN A 87 4.14 17.16 -3.36
CA ASN A 87 5.57 17.00 -3.09
C ASN A 87 5.92 15.68 -2.38
N TRP A 88 4.97 14.77 -2.23
CA TRP A 88 5.19 13.46 -1.63
C TRP A 88 5.71 12.47 -2.68
N GLY A 89 7.00 12.12 -2.59
CA GLY A 89 7.63 11.17 -3.49
C GLY A 89 7.13 9.73 -3.26
N TYR A 90 6.07 9.32 -3.95
CA TYR A 90 5.65 7.92 -4.07
C TYR A 90 6.18 7.31 -5.39
N GLY A 91 6.49 6.01 -5.38
CA GLY A 91 7.09 5.30 -6.52
C GLY A 91 8.60 5.26 -6.46
#